data_AF-A0A2G4SVG9-F1
#
_entry.id   AF-A0A2G4SVG9-F1
#
_cell.length_a   1.000
_cell.length_b   1.000
_cell.length_c   1.000
_cell.angle_alpha   90.00
_cell.angle_beta   90.00
_cell.angle_gamma   90.00
#
_symmetry.space_group_name_H-M   'P 1'
#
loop_
_entity.id
_entity.type
_entity.pdbx_description
1 polymer ?
#
loop_
_entity_poly.entity_id
_entity_poly.type
_entity_poly.pdbx_seq_one_letter_code
_entity_poly.pdbx_strand_id
1 'polypeptide(L)'
;MVLTDELEQYKIPVVKEGSKHFFFTNKAKDWDFEAYFKSTHNINKFKNIAKVRLDYDYDLNWITRLEEVPIEIKEYARALIKKKKP
;
A
#
# COMPACT_ATOMS: atom_id res chain seq x y z
N MET A 1 11.72 7.13 7.13
CA MET A 1 10.76 8.25 7.10
C MET A 1 9.79 8.02 8.23
N VAL A 2 9.57 9.01 9.07
CA VAL A 2 8.56 8.97 10.14
C VAL A 2 7.37 9.75 9.60
N LEU A 3 6.19 9.13 9.56
CA LEU A 3 4.95 9.82 9.22
C LEU A 3 4.57 10.73 10.39
N THR A 4 4.00 11.91 10.11
CA THR A 4 3.32 12.68 11.16
C THR A 4 2.03 11.98 11.55
N ASP A 5 1.52 12.24 12.76
CA ASP A 5 0.28 11.64 13.27
C ASP A 5 -0.90 11.82 12.30
N GLU A 6 -0.98 12.94 11.60
CA GLU A 6 -2.01 13.21 10.58
C GLU A 6 -1.86 12.28 9.36
N LEU A 7 -0.63 12.10 8.87
CA LEU A 7 -0.35 11.28 7.71
C LEU A 7 -0.46 9.79 8.02
N GLU A 8 -0.22 9.37 9.26
CA GLU A 8 -0.46 7.99 9.69
C GLU A 8 -1.92 7.56 9.50
N GLN A 9 -2.86 8.49 9.67
CA GLN A 9 -4.29 8.25 9.53
C GLN A 9 -4.78 8.38 8.08
N TYR A 10 -3.92 8.82 7.16
CA TYR A 10 -4.28 9.09 5.77
C TYR A 10 -4.77 7.83 5.07
N LYS A 11 -5.80 8.00 4.23
CA LYS A 11 -6.32 6.97 3.32
C LYS A 11 -6.34 7.54 1.92
N ILE A 12 -6.13 6.71 0.91
CA ILE A 12 -6.27 7.14 -0.48
C ILE A 12 -7.73 7.55 -0.69
N PRO A 13 -8.02 8.77 -1.15
CA PRO A 13 -9.41 9.23 -1.33
C PRO A 13 -10.08 8.60 -2.55
N VAL A 14 -9.31 8.00 -3.45
CA VAL A 14 -9.80 7.36 -4.67
C VAL A 14 -10.21 5.90 -4.40
N VAL A 15 -11.51 5.63 -4.57
CA VAL A 15 -12.04 4.26 -4.55
C VAL A 15 -11.55 3.50 -5.79
N LYS A 16 -10.92 2.35 -5.56
CA LYS A 16 -10.57 1.38 -6.61
C LYS A 16 -11.01 -0.01 -6.22
N GLU A 17 -11.17 -0.87 -7.22
CA GLU A 17 -11.44 -2.29 -7.06
C GLU A 17 -10.14 -3.11 -6.95
N GLY A 18 -10.30 -4.38 -6.58
CA GLY A 18 -9.19 -5.31 -6.43
C GLY A 18 -8.28 -4.96 -5.26
N SER A 19 -6.99 -5.24 -5.41
CA SER A 19 -6.00 -5.07 -4.34
C SER A 19 -5.76 -3.60 -3.96
N LYS A 20 -5.98 -2.65 -4.87
CA LYS A 20 -5.86 -1.21 -4.60
C LYS A 20 -6.88 -0.70 -3.58
N HIS A 21 -8.02 -1.40 -3.44
CA HIS A 21 -9.05 -1.07 -2.46
C HIS A 21 -8.52 -1.06 -1.02
N PHE A 22 -7.45 -1.82 -0.77
CA PHE A 22 -6.75 -1.83 0.51
C PHE A 22 -6.30 -0.42 0.96
N PHE A 23 -5.74 0.39 0.07
CA PHE A 23 -5.20 1.71 0.40
C PHE A 23 -6.30 2.77 0.57
N PHE A 24 -7.50 2.51 0.04
CA PHE A 24 -8.69 3.32 0.28
C PHE A 24 -9.30 3.04 1.67
N THR A 25 -9.25 1.79 2.12
CA THR A 25 -9.89 1.35 3.37
C THR A 25 -8.98 1.47 4.59
N ASN A 26 -7.67 1.22 4.41
CA ASN A 26 -6.68 1.17 5.48
C ASN A 26 -5.85 2.45 5.56
N LYS A 27 -5.44 2.80 6.77
CA LYS A 27 -4.65 4.00 7.06
C LYS A 27 -3.19 3.77 6.66
N ALA A 28 -2.47 4.84 6.35
CA ALA A 28 -1.08 4.76 5.88
C ALA A 28 -0.17 3.95 6.81
N LYS A 29 -0.34 4.08 8.12
CA LYS A 29 0.43 3.30 9.11
C LYS A 29 0.24 1.77 8.99
N ASP A 30 -0.89 1.34 8.43
CA ASP A 30 -1.27 -0.06 8.25
C ASP A 30 -0.93 -0.56 6.83
N TRP A 31 -0.20 0.22 6.02
CA TRP A 31 0.09 -0.13 4.62
C TRP A 31 1.24 -1.12 4.45
N ASP A 32 1.69 -1.80 5.50
CA ASP A 32 2.76 -2.78 5.36
C ASP A 32 2.34 -3.99 4.50
N PHE A 33 3.34 -4.70 3.98
CA PHE A 33 3.12 -5.82 3.07
C PHE A 33 2.30 -6.96 3.71
N GLU A 34 2.45 -7.21 5.00
CA GLU A 34 1.75 -8.30 5.68
C GLU A 34 0.26 -7.99 5.81
N ALA A 35 -0.07 -6.75 6.20
CA ALA A 35 -1.45 -6.26 6.24
C ALA A 35 -2.10 -6.30 4.84
N TYR A 36 -1.38 -5.82 3.82
CA TYR A 36 -1.83 -5.90 2.43
C TYR A 36 -2.08 -7.34 1.99
N PHE A 37 -1.11 -8.24 2.24
CA PHE A 37 -1.22 -9.66 1.90
C PHE A 37 -2.45 -10.28 2.53
N LYS A 38 -2.65 -10.11 3.85
CA LYS A 38 -3.80 -10.66 4.59
C LYS A 38 -5.14 -10.11 4.09
N SER A 39 -5.19 -8.83 3.74
CA SER A 39 -6.43 -8.17 3.33
C SER A 39 -6.83 -8.43 1.88
N THR A 40 -5.86 -8.60 0.97
CA THR A 40 -6.12 -8.66 -0.47
C THR A 40 -6.01 -10.08 -1.04
N HIS A 41 -5.26 -10.95 -0.36
CA HIS A 41 -5.00 -12.31 -0.81
C HIS A 41 -5.38 -13.30 0.30
N ASN A 42 -6.38 -14.14 0.04
CA ASN A 42 -6.84 -15.14 1.01
C ASN A 42 -5.73 -16.16 1.30
N ILE A 43 -5.44 -16.38 2.58
CA ILE A 43 -4.38 -17.28 3.12
C ILE A 43 -4.46 -18.70 2.52
N ASN A 44 -5.67 -19.18 2.19
CA ASN A 44 -5.86 -20.50 1.55
C ASN A 44 -5.35 -20.57 0.10
N LYS A 45 -4.98 -19.45 -0.49
CA LYS A 45 -4.34 -19.34 -1.80
C LYS A 45 -2.96 -18.75 -1.60
N PHE A 46 -1.99 -19.53 -1.10
CA PHE A 46 -0.53 -19.30 -1.24
C PHE A 46 -0.11 -19.29 -2.74
N LYS A 47 -0.88 -18.59 -3.58
CA LYS A 47 -0.60 -18.32 -4.98
C LYS A 47 0.52 -17.29 -4.99
N ASN A 48 1.73 -17.82 -5.04
CA ASN A 48 2.95 -17.15 -5.44
C ASN A 48 3.19 -15.81 -4.73
N ILE A 49 3.81 -15.85 -3.54
CA ILE A 49 4.21 -14.66 -2.78
C ILE A 49 4.98 -13.65 -3.64
N ALA A 50 5.75 -14.11 -4.64
CA ALA A 50 6.43 -13.24 -5.59
C ALA A 50 5.45 -12.40 -6.41
N LYS A 51 4.31 -12.96 -6.83
CA LYS A 51 3.25 -12.21 -7.50
C LYS A 51 2.64 -11.18 -6.56
N VAL A 52 2.35 -11.54 -5.31
CA VAL A 52 1.77 -10.59 -4.35
C VAL A 52 2.73 -9.43 -4.05
N ARG A 53 4.04 -9.70 -3.96
CA ARG A 53 5.07 -8.64 -3.85
C ARG A 53 5.03 -7.69 -5.06
N LEU A 54 4.92 -8.24 -6.28
CA LEU A 54 4.80 -7.44 -7.50
C LEU A 54 3.52 -6.60 -7.51
N ASP A 55 2.37 -7.19 -7.15
CA ASP A 55 1.08 -6.49 -7.10
C ASP A 55 1.13 -5.35 -6.05
N TYR A 56 1.73 -5.60 -4.89
CA TYR A 56 1.93 -4.59 -3.86
C TYR A 56 2.84 -3.43 -4.33
N ASP A 57 3.97 -3.73 -4.95
CA ASP A 57 4.87 -2.70 -5.49
C ASP A 57 4.21 -1.91 -6.64
N TYR A 58 3.42 -2.57 -7.49
CA TYR A 58 2.67 -1.92 -8.55
C TYR A 58 1.60 -0.97 -8.00
N ASP A 59 0.86 -1.41 -6.97
CA ASP A 59 -0.17 -0.60 -6.34
C ASP A 59 0.42 0.61 -5.58
N LEU A 60 1.54 0.42 -4.88
CA LEU A 60 2.27 1.54 -4.27
C LEU A 60 2.79 2.52 -5.33
N ASN A 61 3.34 2.02 -6.44
CA ASN A 61 3.82 2.87 -7.52
C ASN A 61 2.68 3.66 -8.17
N TRP A 62 1.48 3.07 -8.30
CA TRP A 62 0.27 3.77 -8.70
C TRP A 62 -0.03 4.96 -7.78
N ILE A 63 0.03 4.78 -6.46
CA ILE A 63 -0.17 5.87 -5.48
C ILE A 63 0.80 7.02 -5.72
N THR A 64 2.07 6.72 -6.04
CA THR A 64 3.08 7.77 -6.29
C THR A 64 2.76 8.67 -7.49
N ARG A 65 1.85 8.24 -8.36
CA ARG A 65 1.45 8.94 -9.60
C ARG A 65 0.10 9.67 -9.48
N LEU A 66 -0.63 9.49 -8.38
CA LEU A 66 -1.91 10.17 -8.16
C LEU A 66 -1.67 11.66 -7.89
N GLU A 67 -2.39 12.56 -8.55
CA GLU A 67 -2.16 14.00 -8.41
C GLU A 67 -2.60 14.49 -7.02
N GLU A 68 -3.76 14.01 -6.55
CA GLU A 68 -4.40 14.39 -5.28
C GLU A 68 -3.71 13.87 -4.02
N VAL A 69 -2.70 13.01 -4.15
CA VAL A 69 -1.98 12.45 -2.99
C VAL A 69 -0.85 13.40 -2.56
N PRO A 70 -0.77 13.77 -1.26
CA PRO A 70 0.31 14.59 -0.71
C PRO A 70 1.70 14.03 -1.00
N ILE A 71 2.70 14.90 -1.14
CA ILE A 71 4.05 14.47 -1.51
C ILE A 71 4.67 13.54 -0.46
N GLU A 72 4.37 13.77 0.81
CA GLU A 72 4.83 12.97 1.95
C GLU A 72 4.29 11.55 1.90
N ILE A 73 3.03 11.37 1.48
CA ILE A 73 2.43 10.05 1.27
C ILE A 73 3.07 9.35 0.06
N LYS A 74 3.38 10.09 -1.00
CA LYS A 74 4.10 9.54 -2.17
C LYS A 74 5.50 9.09 -1.78
N GLU A 75 6.21 9.86 -0.95
CA GLU A 75 7.52 9.48 -0.42
C GLU A 75 7.44 8.27 0.50
N TYR A 76 6.41 8.21 1.34
CA TYR A 76 6.15 7.05 2.18
C TYR A 76 5.90 5.79 1.34
N ALA A 77 5.06 5.87 0.31
CA ALA A 77 4.84 4.76 -0.63
C ALA A 77 6.16 4.32 -1.31
N ARG A 78 7.02 5.27 -1.73
CA ARG A 78 8.36 4.96 -2.27
C ARG A 78 9.26 4.27 -1.25
N ALA A 79 9.18 4.66 0.02
CA ALA A 79 9.94 4.02 1.09
C ALA A 79 9.48 2.58 1.31
N LEU A 80 8.17 2.30 1.25
CA LEU A 80 7.61 0.96 1.33
C LEU A 80 8.04 0.07 0.14
N ILE A 81 8.10 0.62 -1.08
CA ILE A 81 8.63 -0.10 -2.25
C ILE A 81 10.08 -0.55 -2.02
N LYS A 82 10.92 0.34 -1.48
CA LYS A 82 12.34 0.06 -1.22
C LYS A 82 12.58 -0.86 -0.01
N LYS A 83 11.60 -0.99 0.88
CA LYS A 83 11.70 -1.85 2.06
C LYS A 83 11.81 -3.31 1.62
N LYS A 84 12.75 -4.05 2.23
CA LYS A 84 12.88 -5.49 1.99
C LYS A 84 11.62 -6.20 2.49
N LYS A 85 10.97 -6.94 1.61
CA LYS A 85 9.71 -7.66 1.88
C LYS A 85 10.03 -9.11 2.27
N PRO A 86 9.27 -9.72 3.19
CA PRO A 86 9.39 -11.12 3.57
C PRO A 86 9.20 -12.04 2.38
#